data_AF-A0A1Z8VVX5-F1
#
_entry.id   AF-A0A1Z8VVX5-F1
#
_cell.length_a   1.000
_cell.length_b   1.000
_cell.length_c   1.000
_cell.angle_alpha   90.00
_cell.angle_beta   90.00
_cell.angle_gamma   90.00
#
_symmetry.space_group_name_H-M   'P 1'
#
loop_
_entity.id
_entity.type
_entity.pdbx_description
1 polymer ?
#
loop_
_entity_poly.entity_id
_entity_poly.type
_entity_poly.pdbx_seq_one_letter_code
_entity_poly.pdbx_strand_id
1 'polypeptide(L)'
;MKSKIHEKKELYLCGYREILKELSLLDNSLNNVIVIGHEPSISETLKFLISYCRPDLKYVTNSLYPTGGLAILNFNIKSWYEIDEKTGVLDAFVTPNYLKKNE
;
A
#
# COMPACT_ATOMS: atom_id res chain seq x y z
N MET A 1 -4.26 19.82 10.00
CA MET A 1 -5.22 19.02 9.19
C MET A 1 -5.77 17.91 10.08
N LYS A 2 -7.09 17.78 10.21
CA LYS A 2 -7.65 16.57 10.81
C LYS A 2 -7.46 15.42 9.82
N SER A 3 -6.83 14.34 10.24
CA SER A 3 -6.80 13.09 9.50
C SER A 3 -8.24 12.63 9.26
N LYS A 4 -8.61 12.42 8.00
CA LYS A 4 -9.95 11.97 7.61
C LYS A 4 -9.89 10.46 7.43
N ILE A 5 -10.64 9.72 8.26
CA ILE A 5 -10.76 8.27 8.16
C ILE A 5 -12.00 7.95 7.33
N HIS A 6 -11.85 7.12 6.31
CA HIS A 6 -12.93 6.61 5.48
C HIS A 6 -13.06 5.11 5.70
N GLU A 7 -14.09 4.69 6.42
CA GLU A 7 -14.39 3.29 6.64
C GLU A 7 -15.29 2.77 5.52
N LYS A 8 -14.92 1.63 4.93
CA LYS A 8 -15.63 0.98 3.83
C LYS A 8 -15.75 -0.51 4.12
N LYS A 9 -16.99 -1.02 4.14
CA LYS A 9 -17.24 -2.46 4.36
C LYS A 9 -16.71 -3.29 3.20
N GLU A 10 -16.63 -2.68 2.02
CA GLU A 10 -16.12 -3.24 0.78
C GLU A 10 -14.62 -3.56 0.84
N LEU A 11 -13.90 -3.05 1.85
CA LEU A 11 -12.49 -3.40 2.08
C LEU A 11 -12.33 -4.66 2.95
N TYR A 12 -13.41 -5.19 3.53
CA TYR A 12 -13.40 -6.43 4.29
C TYR A 12 -13.60 -7.64 3.37
N LEU A 13 -12.70 -8.63 3.46
CA LEU A 13 -12.69 -9.84 2.60
C LEU A 13 -12.70 -9.53 1.09
N CYS A 14 -12.08 -8.42 0.70
CA CYS A 14 -12.00 -7.97 -0.68
C CYS A 14 -10.78 -8.54 -1.42
N GLY A 15 -10.73 -8.38 -2.74
CA GLY A 15 -9.49 -8.57 -3.50
C GLY A 15 -8.70 -7.27 -3.63
N TYR A 16 -7.50 -7.36 -4.20
CA TYR A 16 -6.71 -6.16 -4.50
C TYR A 16 -7.42 -5.19 -5.47
N ARG A 17 -8.31 -5.68 -6.33
CA ARG A 17 -9.04 -4.87 -7.32
C ARG A 17 -9.98 -3.87 -6.66
N GLU A 18 -10.65 -4.26 -5.57
CA GLU A 18 -11.51 -3.37 -4.80
C GLU A 18 -10.69 -2.26 -4.15
N ILE A 19 -9.50 -2.57 -3.62
CA ILE A 19 -8.58 -1.57 -3.08
C ILE A 19 -8.16 -0.57 -4.18
N LEU A 20 -7.76 -1.06 -5.36
CA LEU A 20 -7.38 -0.19 -6.49
C LEU A 20 -8.53 0.70 -6.96
N LYS A 21 -9.75 0.15 -7.01
CA LYS A 21 -10.95 0.92 -7.35
C LYS A 21 -11.18 2.05 -6.35
N GLU A 22 -10.98 1.79 -5.06
CA GLU A 22 -11.13 2.83 -4.04
C GLU A 22 -10.03 3.88 -4.12
N LEU A 23 -8.78 3.46 -4.40
CA LEU A 23 -7.68 4.39 -4.63
C LEU A 23 -7.94 5.29 -5.84
N SER A 24 -8.42 4.75 -6.97
CA SER A 24 -8.62 5.52 -8.21
C SER A 24 -9.74 6.57 -8.14
N LEU A 25 -10.59 6.50 -7.10
CA LEU A 25 -11.67 7.45 -6.83
C LEU A 25 -11.29 8.58 -5.87
N LEU A 26 -10.05 8.58 -5.35
CA LEU A 26 -9.59 9.58 -4.40
C LEU A 26 -9.42 10.96 -5.04
N ASP A 27 -9.56 11.99 -4.21
CA ASP A 27 -9.32 13.38 -4.59
C ASP A 27 -7.82 13.63 -4.80
N ASN A 28 -7.46 14.25 -5.93
CA ASN A 28 -6.06 14.54 -6.30
C ASN A 28 -5.36 15.57 -5.40
N SER A 29 -6.09 16.24 -4.51
CA SER A 29 -5.49 17.07 -3.45
C SER A 29 -4.86 16.25 -2.31
N LEU A 30 -5.16 14.95 -2.23
CA LEU A 30 -4.55 14.04 -1.26
C LEU A 30 -3.17 13.60 -1.75
N ASN A 31 -2.10 14.08 -1.10
CA ASN A 31 -0.74 13.67 -1.47
C ASN A 31 -0.30 12.34 -0.84
N ASN A 32 -0.91 11.95 0.28
CA ASN A 32 -0.54 10.74 1.03
C ASN A 32 -1.81 10.06 1.54
N VAL A 33 -1.92 8.76 1.29
CA VAL A 33 -3.05 7.94 1.73
C VAL A 33 -2.53 6.64 2.32
N ILE A 34 -3.17 6.19 3.40
CA ILE A 34 -2.93 4.88 4.00
C ILE A 34 -4.14 3.98 3.73
N VAL A 35 -3.86 2.77 3.27
CA VAL A 35 -4.86 1.70 3.19
C VAL A 35 -4.61 0.75 4.34
N ILE A 36 -5.65 0.52 5.15
CA ILE A 36 -5.65 -0.45 6.24
C ILE A 36 -6.62 -1.56 5.85
N GLY A 37 -6.14 -2.80 5.83
CA GLY A 37 -6.93 -3.94 5.39
C GLY A 37 -6.34 -5.27 5.85
N HIS A 38 -6.80 -6.36 5.22
CA HIS A 38 -6.46 -7.72 5.59
C HIS A 38 -5.63 -8.42 4.50
N GLU A 39 -4.90 -9.46 4.90
CA GLU A 39 -4.34 -10.41 3.95
C GLU A 39 -5.46 -11.28 3.34
N PRO A 40 -5.32 -11.74 2.08
CA PRO A 40 -4.18 -11.51 1.17
C PRO A 40 -4.24 -10.17 0.41
N SER A 41 -5.33 -9.42 0.52
CA SER A 41 -5.64 -8.25 -0.32
C SER A 41 -4.54 -7.19 -0.26
N ILE A 42 -3.94 -6.96 0.91
CA ILE A 42 -2.85 -5.99 1.08
C ILE A 42 -1.57 -6.44 0.36
N SER A 43 -1.10 -7.66 0.59
CA SER A 43 0.11 -8.15 -0.10
C SER A 43 -0.08 -8.33 -1.60
N GLU A 44 -1.28 -8.69 -2.06
CA GLU A 44 -1.62 -8.71 -3.49
C GLU A 44 -1.63 -7.30 -4.10
N THR A 45 -2.18 -6.31 -3.41
CA THR A 45 -2.16 -4.91 -3.83
C THR A 45 -0.72 -4.41 -3.96
N LEU A 46 0.13 -4.70 -2.96
CA LEU A 46 1.55 -4.38 -3.01
C LEU A 46 2.22 -4.99 -4.25
N LYS A 47 2.04 -6.31 -4.47
CA LYS A 47 2.67 -7.02 -5.60
C LYS A 47 2.18 -6.51 -6.95
N PHE A 48 0.91 -6.14 -7.06
CA PHE A 48 0.33 -5.59 -8.28
C PHE A 48 0.91 -4.20 -8.62
N LEU A 49 1.07 -3.34 -7.61
CA LEU A 49 1.47 -1.94 -7.81
C LEU A 49 2.97 -1.75 -8.07
N ILE A 50 3.84 -2.61 -7.57
CA ILE A 50 5.29 -2.37 -7.62
C ILE A 50 5.90 -2.67 -9.01
N SER A 51 6.51 -1.68 -9.66
CA SER A 51 7.46 -1.91 -10.77
C SER A 51 8.87 -2.14 -10.29
N TYR A 52 9.23 -1.45 -9.20
CA TYR A 52 10.58 -1.43 -8.68
C TYR A 52 10.55 -1.42 -7.14
N CYS A 53 11.56 -2.03 -6.55
CA CYS A 53 11.84 -1.93 -5.13
C CYS A 53 13.32 -1.63 -4.95
N ARG A 54 13.66 -0.89 -3.89
CA ARG A 54 15.07 -0.71 -3.53
C ARG A 54 15.75 -2.08 -3.31
N PRO A 55 17.06 -2.21 -3.61
CA PRO A 55 17.76 -3.51 -3.52
C PRO A 55 17.63 -4.19 -2.16
N ASP A 56 17.63 -3.42 -1.07
CA ASP A 56 17.46 -3.89 0.31
C ASP A 56 16.06 -4.42 0.62
N LEU A 57 15.06 -4.09 -0.21
CA LEU A 57 13.66 -4.48 -0.05
C LEU A 57 13.23 -5.61 -0.99
N LYS A 58 14.14 -6.18 -1.78
CA LYS A 58 13.83 -7.29 -2.71
C LYS A 58 13.23 -8.52 -2.02
N TYR A 59 13.51 -8.72 -0.73
CA TYR A 59 12.96 -9.84 0.02
C TYR A 59 11.45 -9.71 0.26
N VAL A 60 10.91 -8.49 0.28
CA VAL A 60 9.52 -8.20 0.66
C VAL A 60 8.53 -8.91 -0.25
N THR A 61 8.80 -8.94 -1.55
CA THR A 61 7.90 -9.53 -2.55
C THR A 61 7.79 -11.05 -2.45
N ASN A 62 8.80 -11.70 -1.86
CA ASN A 62 8.88 -13.15 -1.67
C ASN A 62 8.59 -13.58 -0.21
N SER A 63 8.27 -12.64 0.67
CA SER A 63 8.01 -12.89 2.08
C SER A 63 6.52 -12.85 2.39
N LEU A 64 6.13 -13.48 3.51
CA LEU A 64 4.82 -13.26 4.10
C LEU A 64 4.67 -11.80 4.53
N TYR A 65 3.49 -11.23 4.30
CA TYR A 65 3.17 -9.89 4.78
C TYR A 65 2.65 -10.01 6.24
N PRO A 66 3.44 -9.58 7.24
CA PRO A 66 3.09 -9.81 8.63
C PRO A 66 1.99 -8.84 9.09
N THR A 67 1.23 -9.24 10.11
CA THR A 67 0.28 -8.34 10.78
C THR A 67 1.00 -7.07 11.27
N GLY A 68 0.41 -5.91 10.97
CA GLY A 68 1.00 -4.61 11.30
C GLY A 68 2.20 -4.22 10.42
N GLY A 69 2.48 -4.97 9.35
CA GLY A 69 3.44 -4.57 8.32
C GLY A 69 2.95 -3.35 7.54
N LEU A 70 3.85 -2.42 7.24
CA LEU A 70 3.58 -1.20 6.47
C LEU A 70 4.56 -1.13 5.29
N ALA A 71 4.04 -1.27 4.07
CA ALA A 71 4.77 -0.93 2.85
C ALA A 71 4.51 0.54 2.48
N ILE A 72 5.58 1.27 2.15
CA ILE A 72 5.50 2.65 1.66
C ILE A 72 5.84 2.65 0.18
N LEU A 73 4.89 3.07 -0.64
CA LEU A 73 5.03 3.18 -2.08
C LEU A 73 5.03 4.65 -2.49
N ASN A 74 5.93 5.00 -3.40
CA ASN A 74 5.92 6.28 -4.08
C ASN A 74 5.40 6.09 -5.51
N PHE A 75 4.56 7.02 -5.98
CA PHE A 75 3.99 7.00 -7.32
C PHE A 75 4.38 8.28 -8.06
N ASN A 76 4.79 8.15 -9.32
CA ASN A 76 5.02 9.28 -10.22
C ASN A 76 3.80 9.49 -11.12
N ILE A 77 2.69 9.91 -10.52
CA ILE A 77 1.39 10.11 -11.15
C ILE A 77 0.85 11.51 -10.85
N LYS A 78 -0.04 12.05 -11.70
CA LYS A 78 -0.68 13.35 -11.46
C LYS A 78 -2.07 13.22 -10.84
N SER A 79 -2.67 12.05 -10.97
CA SER A 79 -4.02 11.72 -10.52
C SER A 79 -4.06 10.33 -9.93
N TRP A 80 -4.85 10.13 -8.87
CA TRP A 80 -5.07 8.80 -8.28
C TRP A 80 -5.69 7.80 -9.27
N TYR A 81 -6.44 8.31 -10.27
CA TYR A 81 -6.97 7.50 -11.36
C TYR A 81 -5.90 6.80 -12.21
N GLU A 82 -4.66 7.30 -12.19
CA GLU A 82 -3.53 6.71 -12.93
C GLU A 82 -2.84 5.57 -12.16
N ILE A 83 -3.32 5.22 -10.95
CA ILE A 83 -2.82 4.03 -10.24
C ILE A 83 -3.25 2.77 -10.99
N ASP A 84 -2.26 1.99 -11.40
CA ASP A 84 -2.44 0.73 -12.11
C ASP A 84 -1.26 -0.21 -11.84
N GLU A 85 -1.19 -1.33 -12.55
CA GLU A 85 -0.12 -2.31 -12.46
C GLU A 85 1.25 -1.63 -12.61
N LYS A 86 2.18 -1.95 -11.70
CA LYS A 86 3.58 -1.52 -11.78
C LYS A 86 3.80 0.00 -11.82
N THR A 87 2.87 0.83 -11.33
CA THR A 87 3.06 2.29 -11.27
C THR A 87 3.83 2.78 -10.03
N GLY A 88 3.98 1.93 -9.02
CA GLY A 88 4.58 2.25 -7.72
C GLY A 88 6.01 1.78 -7.55
N VAL A 89 6.76 2.52 -6.73
CA VAL A 89 8.09 2.14 -6.25
C VAL A 89 8.03 1.85 -4.75
N LEU A 90 8.42 0.64 -4.34
CA LEU A 90 8.55 0.29 -2.92
C LEU A 90 9.80 0.95 -2.32
N ASP A 91 9.57 1.91 -1.42
CA ASP A 91 10.61 2.74 -0.81
C ASP A 91 10.96 2.32 0.63
N ALA A 92 9.99 1.78 1.37
CA ALA A 92 10.25 1.24 2.69
C ALA A 92 9.28 0.10 3.04
N PHE A 93 9.72 -0.78 3.93
CA PHE A 93 8.89 -1.81 4.53
C PHE A 93 9.18 -1.87 6.04
N VAL A 94 8.19 -1.48 6.84
CA VAL A 94 8.29 -1.40 8.30
C VAL A 94 7.47 -2.54 8.89
N THR A 95 8.02 -3.20 9.90
CA THR A 95 7.30 -4.25 10.64
C THR A 95 7.31 -3.92 12.13
N PRO A 96 6.36 -4.46 12.91
CA PRO A 96 6.39 -4.26 14.37
C PRO A 96 7.69 -4.74 15.01
N ASN A 97 8.29 -5.82 14.49
CA ASN A 97 9.59 -6.32 14.98
C ASN A 97 10.75 -5.38 14.62
N TYR A 98 10.72 -4.74 13.44
CA TYR A 98 11.71 -3.73 13.08
C TYR A 98 11.63 -2.53 14.03
N LEU A 99 10.43 -2.02 14.32
CA LEU A 99 10.25 -0.90 15.24
C LEU A 99 10.79 -1.22 16.64
N LYS A 100 10.42 -2.38 17.21
CA LYS A 100 10.91 -2.81 18.54
C LYS A 100 12.44 -2.90 18.66
N LYS A 101 13.14 -3.16 17.55
CA LYS A 101 14.61 -3.28 17.54
C LYS A 101 15.33 -1.96 17.35
N ASN A 102 14.63 -0.91 16.93
CA ASN A 102 15.19 0.38 16.55
C ASN A 102 14.48 1.56 17.27
N GLU A 103 13.80 1.27 18.39
CA GLU A 103 13.42 2.25 19.42
C GLU A 103 14.62 2.56 20.32
#